data_AF-A0A9Q0S076-F1
#
_entry.id   AF-A0A9Q0S076-F1
#
_cell.length_a   1.000
_cell.length_b   1.000
_cell.length_c   1.000
_cell.angle_alpha   90.00
_cell.angle_beta   90.00
_cell.angle_gamma   90.00
#
_symmetry.space_group_name_H-M   'P 1'
#
loop_
_entity.id
_entity.type
_entity.pdbx_description
1 polymer ?
#
loop_
_entity_poly.entity_id
_entity_poly.type
_entity_poly.pdbx_seq_one_letter_code
_entity_poly.pdbx_strand_id
1 'polypeptide(L)'
;MKTVFLLIICLVIQEKTVNSQTLQQQLKNAQTQTDQLHVRMTSVLVKFRMEMSKILTGIVSESLSHILKALEASQPKVQNAGDEIDIESERIGKQISRCSAQADNDIEAAIKQFFIVHNPIHENSFGLLNIVLEQMVEWSISSDPKEMVDHIQEMIEAKTKEFEMTSVPALEDEFRKFKNILYLVPSSVSRCTSEAINN
;
A
#
# COMPACT_ATOMS: atom_id res chain seq x y z
N MET A 1 3.72 18.83 18.57
CA MET A 1 3.04 19.45 17.40
C MET A 1 1.92 20.41 17.78
N LYS A 2 0.96 20.05 18.66
CA LYS A 2 -0.13 20.95 19.11
C LYS A 2 0.34 22.31 19.67
N THR A 3 1.48 22.36 20.36
CA THR A 3 2.04 23.58 20.98
C THR A 3 2.67 24.56 19.99
N VAL A 4 3.19 24.08 18.85
CA VAL A 4 3.82 24.95 17.84
C VAL A 4 2.76 25.64 16.99
N PHE A 5 1.68 24.92 16.67
CA PHE A 5 0.53 25.44 15.93
C PHE A 5 -0.15 26.61 16.66
N LEU A 6 -0.31 26.50 17.99
CA LEU A 6 -0.85 27.57 18.86
C LEU A 6 0.00 28.83 18.86
N LEU A 7 1.33 28.71 18.78
CA LEU A 7 2.26 29.84 18.79
C LEU A 7 2.22 30.64 17.48
N ILE A 8 2.11 29.96 16.33
CA ILE A 8 2.03 30.60 15.01
C ILE A 8 0.68 31.29 14.81
N ILE A 9 -0.41 30.64 15.24
CA ILE A 9 -1.75 31.25 15.29
C ILE A 9 -1.75 32.53 16.14
N CYS A 10 -1.07 32.54 17.28
CA CYS A 10 -0.96 33.73 18.12
C CYS A 10 -0.18 34.88 17.47
N LEU A 11 0.83 34.58 16.65
CA LEU A 11 1.68 35.61 16.02
C LEU A 11 1.01 36.29 14.82
N VAL A 12 0.21 35.57 14.04
CA VAL A 12 -0.48 36.13 12.85
C VAL A 12 -1.71 36.97 13.23
N ILE A 13 -2.28 36.78 14.42
CA ILE A 13 -3.62 37.28 14.76
C ILE A 13 -3.60 38.54 15.67
N GLN A 14 -2.42 39.08 16.03
CA GLN A 14 -2.34 40.20 16.99
C GLN A 14 -2.95 41.55 16.53
N GLU A 15 -3.47 41.70 15.31
CA GLU A 15 -4.01 43.01 14.85
C GLU A 15 -5.53 43.21 14.90
N LYS A 16 -6.41 42.20 15.09
CA LYS A 16 -7.89 42.42 15.17
C LYS A 16 -8.62 41.49 16.14
N THR A 17 -8.90 41.98 17.34
CA THR A 17 -9.23 41.18 18.54
C THR A 17 -10.64 40.56 18.62
N VAL A 18 -11.61 40.97 17.80
CA VAL A 18 -12.98 40.36 17.78
C VAL A 18 -13.14 39.32 16.67
N ASN A 19 -12.38 39.43 15.58
CA ASN A 19 -12.40 38.48 14.45
C ASN A 19 -11.45 37.27 14.67
N SER A 20 -10.51 37.43 15.61
CA SER A 20 -9.48 36.46 15.99
C SER A 20 -10.04 35.11 16.45
N GLN A 21 -10.99 35.10 17.40
CA GLN A 21 -11.50 33.85 17.99
C GLN A 21 -12.32 33.03 17.00
N THR A 22 -13.14 33.68 16.17
CA THR A 22 -13.91 33.03 15.11
C THR A 22 -12.99 32.39 14.07
N LEU A 23 -11.97 33.13 13.64
CA LEU A 23 -10.95 32.64 12.71
C LEU A 23 -10.17 31.45 13.28
N GLN A 24 -9.75 31.54 14.54
CA GLN A 24 -9.07 30.45 15.24
C GLN A 24 -9.94 29.19 15.28
N GLN A 25 -11.24 29.33 15.55
CA GLN A 25 -12.16 28.22 15.57
C GLN A 25 -12.38 27.61 14.18
N GLN A 26 -12.47 28.43 13.13
CA GLN A 26 -12.57 27.96 11.74
C GLN A 26 -11.32 27.19 11.30
N LEU A 27 -10.12 27.72 11.56
CA LEU A 27 -8.86 27.05 11.27
C LEU A 27 -8.71 25.73 12.05
N LYS A 28 -9.15 25.70 13.31
CA LYS A 28 -9.19 24.48 14.11
C LYS A 28 -10.17 23.45 13.55
N ASN A 29 -11.31 23.89 13.03
CA ASN A 29 -12.28 23.00 12.37
C ASN A 29 -11.68 22.42 11.09
N ALA A 30 -11.05 23.25 10.25
CA ALA A 30 -10.34 22.81 9.06
C ALA A 30 -9.25 21.78 9.39
N GLN A 31 -8.42 22.04 10.41
CA GLN A 31 -7.41 21.08 10.88
C GLN A 31 -8.04 19.76 11.36
N THR A 32 -9.18 19.83 12.04
CA THR A 32 -9.89 18.62 12.50
C THR A 32 -10.36 17.78 11.30
N GLN A 33 -10.83 18.42 10.23
CA GLN A 33 -11.24 17.73 9.01
C GLN A 33 -10.06 17.12 8.26
N THR A 34 -8.93 17.82 8.12
CA THR A 34 -7.71 17.25 7.52
C THR A 34 -7.21 16.04 8.31
N ASP A 35 -7.23 16.11 9.64
CA ASP A 35 -6.84 15.00 10.52
C ASP A 35 -7.77 13.79 10.32
N GLN A 36 -9.09 14.02 10.23
CA GLN A 36 -10.07 12.97 9.98
C GLN A 36 -9.87 12.32 8.61
N LEU A 37 -9.62 13.12 7.57
CA LEU A 37 -9.34 12.59 6.23
C LEU A 37 -8.04 11.78 6.24
N HIS A 38 -6.97 12.27 6.87
CA HIS A 38 -5.71 11.53 7.02
C HIS A 38 -5.91 10.16 7.71
N VAL A 39 -6.64 10.14 8.83
CA VAL A 39 -6.94 8.89 9.55
C VAL A 39 -7.72 7.93 8.66
N ARG A 40 -8.71 8.43 7.92
CA ARG A 40 -9.50 7.61 7.00
C ARG A 40 -8.65 7.04 5.86
N MET A 41 -7.81 7.86 5.23
CA MET A 41 -6.88 7.41 4.19
C MET A 41 -5.97 6.31 4.70
N THR A 42 -5.34 6.56 5.85
CA THR A 42 -4.41 5.59 6.46
C THR A 42 -5.12 4.30 6.85
N SER A 43 -6.36 4.36 7.35
CA SER A 43 -7.17 3.17 7.65
C SER A 43 -7.42 2.30 6.42
N VAL A 44 -7.76 2.92 5.28
CA VAL A 44 -7.96 2.19 4.01
C VAL A 44 -6.66 1.53 3.55
N LEU A 45 -5.54 2.27 3.55
CA LEU A 45 -4.23 1.73 3.16
C LEU A 45 -3.80 0.57 4.06
N VAL A 46 -4.01 0.68 5.37
CA VAL A 46 -3.72 -0.39 6.34
C VAL A 46 -4.58 -1.64 6.06
N LYS A 47 -5.86 -1.49 5.73
CA LYS A 47 -6.71 -2.64 5.36
C LYS A 47 -6.15 -3.40 4.17
N PHE A 48 -5.77 -2.69 3.10
CA PHE A 48 -5.14 -3.34 1.94
C PHE A 48 -3.83 -4.05 2.30
N ARG A 49 -2.96 -3.41 3.08
CA ARG A 49 -1.71 -4.03 3.55
C ARG A 49 -1.95 -5.32 4.34
N MET A 50 -2.94 -5.33 5.24
CA MET A 50 -3.29 -6.53 6.01
C MET A 50 -3.81 -7.65 5.11
N GLU A 51 -4.72 -7.35 4.19
CA GLU A 51 -5.25 -8.33 3.25
C GLU A 51 -4.17 -8.87 2.31
N MET A 52 -3.28 -8.02 1.79
CA MET A 52 -2.11 -8.44 1.02
C MET A 52 -1.23 -9.40 1.82
N SER A 53 -0.89 -9.05 3.07
CA SER A 53 -0.05 -9.88 3.95
C SER A 53 -0.66 -11.27 4.16
N LYS A 54 -1.98 -11.33 4.40
CA LYS A 54 -2.70 -12.59 4.54
C LYS A 54 -2.63 -13.45 3.28
N ILE A 55 -2.83 -12.84 2.12
CA ILE A 55 -2.79 -13.53 0.82
C ILE A 55 -1.39 -14.05 0.52
N LEU A 56 -0.36 -13.21 0.68
CA LEU A 56 1.03 -13.57 0.46
C LEU A 56 1.45 -14.72 1.38
N THR A 57 1.09 -14.66 2.66
CA THR A 57 1.37 -15.75 3.62
C THR A 57 0.71 -17.05 3.19
N GLY A 58 -0.54 -17.00 2.71
CA GLY A 58 -1.25 -18.16 2.18
C GLY A 58 -0.54 -18.76 0.97
N ILE A 59 -0.15 -17.93 0.01
CA ILE A 59 0.50 -18.38 -1.24
C ILE A 59 1.87 -18.97 -0.97
N VAL A 60 2.68 -18.35 -0.11
CA VAL A 60 3.99 -18.88 0.26
C VAL A 60 3.82 -20.25 0.93
N SER A 61 2.87 -20.37 1.86
CA SER A 61 2.57 -21.64 2.53
C SER A 61 2.12 -22.73 1.56
N GLU A 62 1.20 -22.41 0.65
CA GLU A 62 0.67 -23.37 -0.33
C GLU A 62 1.72 -23.77 -1.37
N SER A 63 2.47 -22.80 -1.90
CA SER A 63 3.56 -23.04 -2.86
C SER A 63 4.67 -23.90 -2.24
N LEU A 64 5.05 -23.62 -0.99
CA LEU A 64 6.00 -24.44 -0.25
C LEU A 64 5.47 -25.87 -0.06
N SER A 65 4.18 -26.03 0.26
CA SER A 65 3.57 -27.36 0.36
C SER A 65 3.66 -28.13 -0.96
N HIS A 66 3.43 -27.48 -2.10
CA HIS A 66 3.57 -28.11 -3.42
C HIS A 66 5.03 -28.50 -3.73
N ILE A 67 5.99 -27.65 -3.37
CA ILE A 67 7.42 -27.95 -3.54
C ILE A 67 7.82 -29.14 -2.67
N LEU A 68 7.42 -29.18 -1.40
CA LEU A 68 7.74 -30.29 -0.49
C LEU A 68 7.14 -31.62 -0.98
N LYS A 69 5.87 -31.61 -1.38
CA LYS A 69 5.22 -32.80 -1.98
C LYS A 69 5.93 -33.27 -3.24
N ALA A 70 6.40 -32.34 -4.08
CA ALA A 70 7.16 -32.67 -5.27
C ALA A 70 8.52 -33.30 -4.92
N LEU A 71 9.23 -32.75 -3.93
CA LEU A 71 10.49 -33.33 -3.45
C LEU A 71 10.27 -34.75 -2.92
N GLU A 72 9.23 -34.99 -2.11
CA GLU A 72 8.86 -36.33 -1.64
C GLU A 72 8.53 -37.28 -2.80
N ALA A 73 7.70 -36.84 -3.76
CA ALA A 73 7.31 -37.62 -4.92
C ALA A 73 8.48 -37.92 -5.88
N SER A 74 9.55 -37.11 -5.84
CA SER A 74 10.77 -37.35 -6.64
C SER A 74 11.68 -38.44 -6.08
N GLN A 75 11.58 -38.75 -4.77
CA GLN A 75 12.49 -39.69 -4.10
C GLN A 75 12.53 -41.08 -4.76
N PRO A 76 11.40 -41.70 -5.14
CA PRO A 76 11.44 -42.99 -5.82
C PRO A 76 12.12 -42.91 -7.18
N LYS A 77 11.93 -41.82 -7.94
CA LYS A 77 12.56 -41.64 -9.26
C LYS A 77 14.08 -41.54 -9.12
N VAL A 78 14.53 -40.75 -8.15
CA VAL A 78 15.95 -40.60 -7.81
C VAL A 78 16.55 -41.94 -7.35
N GLN A 79 15.89 -42.65 -6.42
CA GLN A 79 16.37 -43.94 -5.92
C GLN A 79 16.46 -45.01 -7.02
N ASN A 80 15.54 -44.99 -7.99
CA ASN A 80 15.52 -45.91 -9.11
C ASN A 80 16.53 -45.58 -10.22
N ALA A 81 17.20 -44.43 -10.17
CA ALA A 81 18.20 -44.03 -11.16
C ALA A 81 19.53 -44.81 -11.04
N GLY A 82 19.72 -45.60 -9.97
CA GLY A 82 20.90 -46.45 -9.79
C GLY A 82 22.19 -45.65 -9.81
N ASP A 83 23.07 -45.94 -10.77
CA ASP A 83 24.38 -45.27 -10.92
C ASP A 83 24.27 -43.79 -11.34
N GLU A 84 23.11 -43.35 -11.85
CA GLU A 84 22.86 -41.97 -12.28
C GLU A 84 22.15 -41.12 -11.20
N ILE A 85 22.11 -41.59 -9.95
CA ILE A 85 21.39 -40.93 -8.84
C ILE A 85 21.76 -39.46 -8.64
N ASP A 86 23.05 -39.13 -8.76
CA ASP A 86 23.55 -37.76 -8.59
C ASP A 86 23.06 -36.84 -9.71
N ILE A 87 23.05 -37.35 -10.95
CA ILE A 87 22.61 -36.63 -12.15
C ILE A 87 21.11 -36.35 -12.06
N GLU A 88 20.32 -37.37 -11.72
CA GLU A 88 18.86 -37.25 -11.65
C GLU A 88 18.41 -36.36 -10.48
N SER A 89 19.08 -36.47 -9.32
CA SER A 89 18.86 -35.57 -8.17
C SER A 89 19.13 -34.12 -8.54
N GLU A 90 20.27 -33.84 -9.19
CA GLU A 90 20.64 -32.49 -9.59
C GLU A 90 19.67 -31.93 -10.63
N ARG A 91 19.25 -32.74 -11.59
CA ARG A 91 18.30 -32.34 -12.64
C ARG A 91 16.95 -31.93 -12.04
N ILE A 92 16.33 -32.81 -11.25
CA ILE A 92 15.02 -32.53 -10.62
C ILE A 92 15.14 -31.35 -9.66
N GLY A 93 16.19 -31.31 -8.82
CA GLY A 93 16.43 -30.23 -7.88
C GLY A 93 16.55 -28.87 -8.55
N LYS A 94 17.32 -28.77 -9.65
CA LYS A 94 17.43 -27.54 -10.45
C LYS A 94 16.10 -27.11 -11.06
N GLN A 95 15.30 -28.05 -11.55
CA GLN A 95 14.00 -27.72 -12.14
C GLN A 95 13.00 -27.22 -11.09
N ILE A 96 12.90 -27.90 -9.94
CA ILE A 96 12.06 -27.44 -8.81
C ILE A 96 12.52 -26.06 -8.31
N SER A 97 13.83 -25.83 -8.21
CA SER A 97 14.39 -24.53 -7.84
C SER A 97 13.98 -23.42 -8.81
N ARG A 98 13.98 -23.69 -10.13
CA ARG A 98 13.48 -22.74 -11.14
C ARG A 98 11.99 -22.46 -10.98
N CYS A 99 11.17 -23.46 -10.64
CA CYS A 99 9.74 -23.26 -10.38
C CYS A 99 9.52 -22.31 -9.19
N SER A 100 10.29 -22.47 -8.11
CA SER A 100 10.23 -21.56 -6.96
C SER A 100 10.66 -20.14 -7.33
N ALA A 101 11.78 -19.99 -8.04
CA ALA A 101 12.29 -18.68 -8.44
C ALA A 101 11.31 -17.93 -9.35
N GLN A 102 10.61 -18.64 -10.25
CA GLN A 102 9.57 -18.02 -11.07
C GLN A 102 8.39 -17.52 -10.23
N ALA A 103 7.93 -18.31 -9.27
CA ALA A 103 6.86 -17.89 -8.37
C ALA A 103 7.24 -16.66 -7.54
N ASP A 104 8.48 -16.61 -7.03
CA ASP A 104 9.00 -15.45 -6.30
C ASP A 104 9.01 -14.20 -7.17
N ASN A 105 9.43 -14.31 -8.43
CA ASN A 105 9.42 -13.20 -9.39
C ASN A 105 8.00 -12.70 -9.68
N ASP A 106 7.03 -13.62 -9.87
CA ASP A 106 5.63 -13.27 -10.13
C ASP A 106 5.01 -12.55 -8.93
N ILE A 107 5.32 -13.02 -7.72
CA ILE A 107 4.90 -12.38 -6.47
C ILE A 107 5.51 -10.99 -6.35
N GLU A 108 6.81 -10.85 -6.56
CA GLU A 108 7.51 -9.56 -6.47
C GLU A 108 6.97 -8.55 -7.50
N ALA A 109 6.73 -9.00 -8.73
CA ALA A 109 6.15 -8.16 -9.78
C ALA A 109 4.75 -7.66 -9.42
N ALA A 110 3.88 -8.54 -8.90
CA ALA A 110 2.53 -8.18 -8.46
C ALA A 110 2.57 -7.18 -7.28
N ILE A 111 3.48 -7.39 -6.32
CA ILE A 111 3.68 -6.47 -5.19
C ILE A 111 4.12 -5.09 -5.69
N LYS A 112 5.10 -5.03 -6.59
CA LYS A 112 5.59 -3.77 -7.16
C LYS A 112 4.49 -3.01 -7.88
N GLN A 113 3.68 -3.68 -8.69
CA GLN A 113 2.55 -3.06 -9.41
C GLN A 113 1.55 -2.43 -8.43
N PHE A 114 1.18 -3.13 -7.36
CA PHE A 114 0.30 -2.56 -6.35
C PHE A 114 0.89 -1.30 -5.67
N PHE A 115 2.19 -1.31 -5.38
CA PHE A 115 2.86 -0.18 -4.73
C PHE A 115 2.97 1.07 -5.60
N ILE A 116 2.87 0.97 -6.92
CA ILE A 116 2.80 2.13 -7.83
C ILE A 116 1.56 2.98 -7.54
N VAL A 117 0.43 2.35 -7.22
CA VAL A 117 -0.82 3.07 -6.89
C VAL A 117 -0.88 3.43 -5.40
N HIS A 118 -0.42 2.53 -4.54
CA HIS A 118 -0.48 2.73 -3.09
C HIS A 118 0.41 3.88 -2.59
N ASN A 119 1.66 4.00 -3.07
CA ASN A 119 2.62 4.95 -2.50
C ASN A 119 2.22 6.43 -2.69
N PRO A 120 1.77 6.88 -3.87
CA PRO A 120 1.32 8.27 -4.03
C PRO A 120 0.16 8.63 -3.08
N ILE A 121 -0.77 7.70 -2.84
CA ILE A 121 -1.89 7.92 -1.92
C ILE A 121 -1.40 8.01 -0.47
N HIS A 122 -0.40 7.21 -0.10
CA HIS A 122 0.24 7.28 1.20
C HIS A 122 0.99 8.60 1.42
N GLU A 123 1.73 9.08 0.42
CA GLU A 123 2.44 10.37 0.48
C GLU A 123 1.44 11.53 0.59
N ASN A 124 0.38 11.49 -0.23
CA ASN A 124 -0.69 12.47 -0.18
C ASN A 124 -1.36 12.53 1.20
N SER A 125 -1.54 11.39 1.89
CA SER A 125 -2.14 11.40 3.21
C SER A 125 -1.30 12.17 4.24
N PHE A 126 0.03 12.13 4.15
CA PHE A 126 0.89 12.94 5.02
C PHE A 126 0.86 14.42 4.65
N GLY A 127 0.78 14.75 3.36
CA GLY A 127 0.64 16.14 2.89
C GLY A 127 -0.60 16.84 3.48
N LEU A 128 -1.69 16.11 3.71
CA LEU A 128 -2.91 16.66 4.32
C LEU A 128 -2.69 17.30 5.69
N LEU A 129 -1.76 16.77 6.49
CA LEU A 129 -1.52 17.27 7.86
C LEU A 129 -0.96 18.70 7.87
N ASN A 130 -0.38 19.14 6.74
CA ASN A 130 0.27 20.44 6.62
C ASN A 130 -0.57 21.47 5.84
N ILE A 131 -1.65 21.09 5.15
CA ILE A 131 -2.41 21.99 4.28
C ILE A 131 -2.83 23.27 5.01
N VAL A 132 -3.39 23.15 6.23
CA VAL A 132 -3.84 24.33 6.98
C VAL A 132 -2.65 25.25 7.32
N LEU A 133 -1.52 24.69 7.73
CA LEU A 133 -0.33 25.47 8.09
C LEU A 133 0.30 26.14 6.86
N GLU A 134 0.44 25.40 5.76
CA GLU A 134 1.00 25.90 4.50
C GLU A 134 0.17 27.07 3.97
N GLN A 135 -1.16 26.89 3.94
CA GLN A 135 -2.08 27.95 3.49
C GLN A 135 -2.08 29.16 4.42
N MET A 136 -1.98 28.95 5.74
CA MET A 136 -1.82 30.05 6.69
C MET A 136 -0.55 30.87 6.42
N VAL A 137 0.58 30.22 6.13
CA VAL A 137 1.84 30.92 5.83
C VAL A 137 1.71 31.69 4.53
N GLU A 138 1.18 31.06 3.48
CA GLU A 138 0.99 31.65 2.16
C GLU A 138 0.09 32.89 2.20
N TRP A 139 -1.01 32.83 2.97
CA TRP A 139 -2.01 33.90 3.02
C TRP A 139 -1.75 34.95 4.10
N SER A 140 -0.81 34.70 5.04
CA SER A 140 -0.45 35.64 6.11
C SER A 140 0.10 36.99 5.62
N ILE A 141 0.44 37.09 4.33
CA ILE A 141 1.15 38.23 3.75
C ILE A 141 0.21 39.24 3.05
N SER A 142 -1.05 38.89 2.69
CA SER A 142 -1.85 39.80 1.86
C SER A 142 -3.39 39.74 1.92
N SER A 143 -4.03 38.82 2.65
CA SER A 143 -5.40 38.41 2.29
C SER A 143 -6.45 38.50 3.42
N ASP A 144 -7.74 38.57 3.03
CA ASP A 144 -8.88 38.50 3.96
C ASP A 144 -8.90 37.11 4.65
N PRO A 145 -8.90 37.04 6.00
CA PRO A 145 -8.95 35.78 6.72
C PRO A 145 -10.13 34.87 6.36
N LYS A 146 -11.26 35.45 5.92
CA LYS A 146 -12.42 34.66 5.49
C LYS A 146 -12.14 33.95 4.17
N GLU A 147 -11.57 34.65 3.20
CA GLU A 147 -11.22 34.07 1.89
C GLU A 147 -10.19 32.94 2.05
N MET A 148 -9.23 33.10 2.96
CA MET A 148 -8.27 32.04 3.30
C MET A 148 -8.99 30.78 3.84
N VAL A 149 -9.92 30.95 4.78
CA VAL A 149 -10.67 29.83 5.37
C VAL A 149 -11.52 29.13 4.31
N ASP A 150 -12.23 29.89 3.48
CA ASP A 150 -13.08 29.35 2.41
C ASP A 150 -12.21 28.55 1.40
N HIS A 151 -11.03 29.06 1.05
CA HIS A 151 -10.08 28.37 0.19
C HIS A 151 -9.56 27.05 0.80
N ILE A 152 -9.15 27.07 2.07
CA ILE A 152 -8.70 25.87 2.79
C ILE A 152 -9.81 24.82 2.80
N GLN A 153 -11.05 25.24 3.04
CA GLN A 153 -12.21 24.34 3.07
C GLN A 153 -12.45 23.69 1.70
N GLU A 154 -12.41 24.46 0.61
CA GLU A 154 -12.51 23.95 -0.76
C GLU A 154 -11.40 22.93 -1.08
N MET A 155 -10.16 23.19 -0.64
CA MET A 155 -9.06 22.24 -0.82
C MET A 155 -9.31 20.92 -0.07
N ILE A 156 -9.80 20.98 1.17
CA ILE A 156 -10.12 19.79 1.97
C ILE A 156 -11.23 18.97 1.29
N GLU A 157 -12.27 19.63 0.80
CA GLU A 157 -13.38 18.98 0.09
C GLU A 157 -12.92 18.35 -1.22
N ALA A 158 -12.11 19.06 -2.02
CA ALA A 158 -11.53 18.55 -3.24
C ALA A 158 -10.66 17.31 -2.98
N LYS A 159 -9.82 17.33 -1.93
CA LYS A 159 -8.98 16.19 -1.53
C LYS A 159 -9.80 15.02 -1.01
N THR A 160 -10.87 15.29 -0.27
CA THR A 160 -11.81 14.25 0.18
C THR A 160 -12.44 13.55 -1.02
N LYS A 161 -12.94 14.34 -1.98
CA LYS A 161 -13.58 13.86 -3.20
C LYS A 161 -12.61 13.07 -4.10
N GLU A 162 -11.38 13.57 -4.27
CA GLU A 162 -10.29 12.87 -4.98
C GLU A 162 -10.00 11.51 -4.32
N PHE A 163 -9.87 11.48 -2.99
CA PHE A 163 -9.60 10.25 -2.27
C PHE A 163 -10.73 9.23 -2.44
N GLU A 164 -11.98 9.65 -2.23
CA GLU A 164 -13.14 8.75 -2.25
C GLU A 164 -13.48 8.23 -3.64
N MET A 165 -13.41 9.09 -4.67
CA MET A 165 -13.92 8.75 -6.00
C MET A 165 -12.83 8.33 -6.98
N THR A 166 -11.55 8.56 -6.65
CA THR A 166 -10.44 8.22 -7.54
C THR A 166 -9.47 7.27 -6.85
N SER A 167 -8.92 7.66 -5.70
CA SER A 167 -7.87 6.89 -5.04
C SER A 167 -8.37 5.54 -4.49
N VAL A 168 -9.51 5.52 -3.80
CA VAL A 168 -10.08 4.27 -3.26
C VAL A 168 -10.44 3.29 -4.39
N PRO A 169 -11.19 3.67 -5.45
CA PRO A 169 -11.48 2.75 -6.56
C PRO A 169 -10.22 2.26 -7.27
N ALA A 170 -9.20 3.10 -7.45
CA ALA A 170 -7.94 2.69 -8.06
C ALA A 170 -7.20 1.63 -7.22
N LEU A 171 -7.17 1.81 -5.89
CA LEU A 171 -6.63 0.81 -4.97
C LEU A 171 -7.41 -0.50 -5.02
N GLU A 172 -8.74 -0.44 -5.06
CA GLU A 172 -9.59 -1.63 -5.15
C GLU A 172 -9.37 -2.40 -6.45
N ASP A 173 -9.26 -1.69 -7.58
CA ASP A 173 -8.99 -2.29 -8.88
C ASP A 173 -7.61 -2.95 -8.91
N GLU A 174 -6.58 -2.24 -8.44
CA GLU A 174 -5.23 -2.78 -8.43
C GLU A 174 -5.09 -3.95 -7.46
N PHE A 175 -5.75 -3.87 -6.30
CA PHE A 175 -5.82 -4.99 -5.36
C PHE A 175 -6.53 -6.21 -5.96
N ARG A 176 -7.57 -6.01 -6.78
CA ARG A 176 -8.22 -7.10 -7.52
C ARG A 176 -7.27 -7.76 -8.52
N LYS A 177 -6.49 -6.98 -9.28
CA LYS A 177 -5.48 -7.52 -10.21
C LYS A 177 -4.41 -8.30 -9.47
N PHE A 178 -3.89 -7.73 -8.38
CA PHE A 178 -2.94 -8.37 -7.47
C PHE A 178 -3.44 -9.75 -7.04
N LYS A 179 -4.68 -9.84 -6.53
CA LYS A 179 -5.30 -11.11 -6.13
C LYS A 179 -5.37 -12.13 -7.26
N ASN A 180 -5.78 -11.70 -8.45
CA ASN A 180 -5.95 -12.60 -9.59
C ASN A 180 -4.63 -13.23 -10.04
N ILE A 181 -3.56 -12.43 -10.11
CA ILE A 181 -2.22 -12.92 -10.46
C ILE A 181 -1.76 -13.94 -9.42
N LEU A 182 -1.90 -13.56 -8.16
CA LEU A 182 -1.38 -14.31 -7.04
C LEU A 182 -2.13 -15.62 -6.74
N TYR A 183 -3.43 -15.68 -7.03
CA TYR A 183 -4.22 -16.91 -6.89
C TYR A 183 -3.73 -18.04 -7.82
N LEU A 184 -3.09 -17.70 -8.93
CA LEU A 184 -2.59 -18.68 -9.89
C LEU A 184 -1.22 -19.23 -9.52
N VAL A 185 -0.49 -18.57 -8.62
CA VAL A 185 0.90 -18.93 -8.28
C VAL A 185 1.01 -20.36 -7.73
N PRO A 186 0.24 -20.78 -6.70
CA PRO A 186 0.37 -22.14 -6.17
C PRO A 186 0.08 -23.21 -7.22
N SER A 187 -0.94 -23.00 -8.07
CA SER A 187 -1.28 -23.91 -9.15
C SER A 187 -0.16 -24.00 -10.22
N SER A 188 0.50 -22.88 -10.50
CA SER A 188 1.61 -22.81 -11.44
C SER A 188 2.85 -23.52 -10.90
N VAL A 189 3.16 -23.34 -9.61
CA VAL A 189 4.21 -24.07 -8.91
C VAL A 189 3.93 -25.57 -8.95
N SER A 190 2.72 -25.99 -8.57
CA SER A 190 2.30 -27.40 -8.56
C SER A 190 2.47 -28.06 -9.94
N ARG A 191 2.02 -27.39 -11.01
CA ARG A 191 2.19 -27.88 -12.38
C ARG A 191 3.67 -27.97 -12.76
N CYS A 192 4.43 -26.90 -12.54
CA CYS A 192 5.85 -26.83 -12.89
C CYS A 192 6.67 -27.91 -12.17
N THR A 193 6.44 -28.13 -10.87
CA THR A 193 7.15 -29.15 -10.10
C THR A 193 6.74 -30.57 -10.50
N SER A 194 5.47 -30.77 -10.88
CA SER A 194 5.00 -32.06 -11.42
C SER A 194 5.64 -32.37 -12.78
N GLU A 195 5.74 -31.38 -13.67
CA GLU A 195 6.43 -31.51 -14.96
C GLU A 195 7.92 -31.80 -14.78
N ALA A 196 8.57 -31.19 -13.78
CA ALA A 196 9.98 -31.44 -13.47
C ALA A 196 10.27 -32.90 -13.10
N ILE A 197 9.38 -33.52 -12.32
CA ILE A 197 9.52 -34.91 -11.90
C ILE A 197 9.25 -35.87 -13.06
N ASN A 198 8.31 -35.55 -13.95
CA ASN A 198 7.87 -36.48 -15.00
C ASN A 198 8.71 -36.41 -16.27
N ASN A 199 9.30 -35.26 -16.57
CA ASN A 199 10.37 -35.12 -17.57
C ASN A 199 11.72 -35.58 -17.00
#